data_AF-A0A9D0C8P6-F1
#
_entry.id   AF-A0A9D0C8P6-F1
#
_cell.length_a   1.000
_cell.length_b   1.000
_cell.length_c   1.000
_cell.angle_alpha   90.00
_cell.angle_beta   90.00
_cell.angle_gamma   90.00
#
_symmetry.space_group_name_H-M   'P 1'
#
loop_
_entity.id
_entity.type
_entity.pdbx_description
1 polymer ?
#
loop_
_entity_poly.entity_id
_entity_poly.type
_entity_poly.pdbx_seq_one_letter_code
_entity_poly.pdbx_strand_id
1 'polypeptide(L)'
;MGTGKEDLYFPHRILIMDDPSTTFDTTNLLSQAILWRQLAYNPDPAHRYQVFIVSHHEEFSSRLLDLLCPPEGEGYAMKLLRFTNWTQEDGAEIEAFDVQVAAKDLKKAGEDFSYGLECFRDLVCTRH
;
A
#
# COMPACT_ATOMS: atom_id res chain seq x y z
N MET A 1 -16.40 31.06 23.97
CA MET A 1 -15.81 30.92 22.63
C MET A 1 -15.34 29.48 22.49
N GLY A 2 -15.83 28.78 21.46
CA GLY A 2 -15.31 27.49 20.98
C GLY A 2 -15.56 26.27 21.88
N THR A 3 -16.68 25.58 21.65
CA THR A 3 -16.83 24.16 22.00
C THR A 3 -15.74 23.38 21.26
N GLY A 4 -14.63 23.08 21.92
CA GLY A 4 -13.64 22.14 21.41
C GLY A 4 -14.33 20.81 21.22
N LYS A 5 -14.52 20.38 19.96
CA LYS A 5 -14.87 18.98 19.69
C LYS A 5 -13.76 18.16 20.34
N GLU A 6 -14.13 17.29 21.26
CA GLU A 6 -13.19 16.27 21.73
C GLU A 6 -12.81 15.46 20.50
N ASP A 7 -11.59 15.67 20.01
CA ASP A 7 -11.06 14.88 18.91
C ASP A 7 -11.12 13.42 19.35
N LEU A 8 -11.76 12.58 18.52
CA LEU A 8 -11.84 11.15 18.75
C LEU A 8 -10.41 10.61 18.86
N TYR A 9 -10.01 10.29 20.09
CA TYR A 9 -8.67 9.77 20.36
C TYR A 9 -8.68 8.26 20.13
N PHE A 10 -8.06 7.82 19.04
CA PHE A 10 -7.83 6.41 18.73
C PHE A 10 -6.42 5.99 19.16
N PRO A 11 -6.24 5.42 20.36
CA PRO A 11 -4.91 5.13 20.92
C PRO A 11 -4.10 4.13 20.10
N HIS A 12 -4.78 3.20 19.41
CA HIS A 12 -4.14 2.10 18.70
C HIS A 12 -3.53 2.49 17.35
N ARG A 13 -3.88 3.66 16.79
CA ARG A 13 -3.30 4.24 15.54
C ARG A 13 -3.15 3.28 14.36
N ILE A 14 -3.95 2.23 14.32
CA ILE A 14 -3.98 1.22 13.28
C ILE A 14 -5.39 1.22 12.71
N LEU A 15 -5.48 1.32 11.39
CA LEU A 15 -6.73 1.22 10.65
C LEU A 15 -6.62 0.04 9.68
N ILE A 16 -7.60 -0.84 9.71
CA ILE A 16 -7.68 -2.00 8.82
C ILE A 16 -8.98 -1.86 8.02
N MET A 17 -8.86 -1.88 6.71
CA MET A 17 -9.98 -1.79 5.78
C MET A 17 -10.04 -3.07 4.97
N ASP A 18 -11.16 -3.77 5.09
CA ASP A 18 -11.42 -5.00 4.37
C ASP A 18 -12.31 -4.71 3.16
N ASP A 19 -11.72 -4.90 1.99
CA ASP A 19 -12.33 -4.73 0.66
C ASP A 19 -13.16 -3.45 0.47
N PRO A 20 -12.54 -2.25 0.58
CA PRO A 20 -13.23 -0.97 0.38
C PRO A 20 -13.82 -0.83 -1.03
N SER A 21 -13.33 -1.61 -2.01
CA SER A 21 -13.88 -1.68 -3.37
C SER A 21 -15.37 -2.03 -3.42
N THR A 22 -15.87 -2.80 -2.46
CA THR A 22 -17.28 -3.24 -2.44
C THR A 22 -18.26 -2.11 -2.18
N THR A 23 -17.84 -1.10 -1.42
CA THR A 23 -18.69 0.01 -1.00
C THR A 23 -18.52 1.22 -1.92
N PHE A 24 -17.36 1.35 -2.55
CA PHE A 24 -17.04 2.51 -3.34
C PHE A 24 -16.74 2.17 -4.79
N ASP A 25 -17.58 2.71 -5.67
CA ASP A 25 -17.36 2.66 -7.11
C ASP A 25 -16.00 3.28 -7.48
N THR A 26 -15.37 2.77 -8.53
CA THR A 26 -14.03 3.20 -9.00
C THR A 26 -13.92 4.71 -9.23
N THR A 27 -15.06 5.37 -9.48
CA THR A 27 -15.22 6.82 -9.60
C THR A 27 -14.77 7.61 -8.36
N ASN A 28 -14.84 7.01 -7.16
CA ASN A 28 -14.44 7.64 -5.89
C ASN A 28 -13.05 7.19 -5.40
N LEU A 29 -12.32 6.40 -6.18
CA LEU A 29 -11.04 5.82 -5.79
C LEU A 29 -10.00 6.90 -5.42
N LEU A 30 -9.93 7.97 -6.22
CA LEU A 30 -8.99 9.06 -6.01
C LEU A 30 -9.23 9.77 -4.66
N SER A 31 -10.48 10.11 -4.37
CA SER A 31 -10.85 10.78 -3.12
C SER A 31 -10.51 9.93 -1.89
N GLN A 32 -10.73 8.62 -1.97
CA GLN A 32 -10.34 7.69 -0.90
C GLN A 32 -8.83 7.61 -0.73
N ALA A 33 -8.09 7.45 -1.83
CA ALA A 33 -6.64 7.39 -1.79
C ALA A 33 -6.05 8.65 -1.13
N ILE A 34 -6.59 9.84 -1.43
CA ILE A 34 -6.18 11.09 -0.77
C ILE A 34 -6.38 11.02 0.75
N LEU A 35 -7.54 10.55 1.22
CA LEU A 35 -7.82 10.42 2.66
C LEU A 35 -6.87 9.43 3.33
N TRP A 36 -6.63 8.27 2.69
CA TRP A 36 -5.71 7.26 3.22
C TRP A 36 -4.28 7.77 3.27
N ARG A 37 -3.83 8.54 2.26
CA ARG A 37 -2.52 9.20 2.29
C ARG A 37 -2.42 10.21 3.43
N GLN A 38 -3.46 10.99 3.70
CA GLN A 38 -3.45 11.97 4.79
C GLN A 38 -3.33 11.30 6.17
N LEU A 39 -3.90 10.09 6.31
CA LEU A 39 -3.78 9.28 7.52
C LEU A 39 -2.40 8.61 7.63
N ALA A 40 -1.94 7.97 6.56
CA ALA A 40 -0.70 7.18 6.55
C ALA A 40 0.58 8.04 6.53
N TYR A 41 0.56 9.13 5.76
CA TYR A 41 1.72 9.97 5.49
C TYR A 41 1.57 11.38 6.07
N ASN A 42 0.87 11.50 7.21
CA ASN A 42 0.77 12.77 7.90
C ASN A 42 2.17 13.30 8.25
N PRO A 43 2.49 14.58 7.97
CA PRO A 43 3.79 15.15 8.30
C PRO A 43 4.09 15.06 9.81
N ASP A 44 3.07 15.18 10.65
CA ASP A 44 3.21 15.01 12.09
C ASP A 44 3.14 13.51 12.45
N PRO A 45 4.23 12.90 12.96
CA PRO A 45 4.20 11.51 13.44
C PRO A 45 3.14 11.29 14.53
N ALA A 46 2.82 12.31 15.33
CA ALA A 46 1.78 12.25 16.34
C ALA A 46 0.36 12.13 15.76
N HIS A 47 0.18 12.27 14.44
CA HIS A 47 -1.11 12.10 13.77
C HIS A 47 -1.09 11.04 12.66
N ARG A 48 0.00 10.28 12.53
CA ARG A 48 0.09 9.17 11.57
C ARG A 48 -0.63 7.92 12.06
N TYR A 49 -1.29 7.25 11.14
CA TYR A 49 -1.92 5.95 11.30
C TYR A 49 -1.21 4.91 10.43
N GLN A 50 -1.07 3.69 10.94
CA GLN A 50 -0.73 2.55 10.10
C GLN A 50 -2.00 2.06 9.42
N VAL A 51 -2.04 2.13 8.09
CA VAL A 51 -3.21 1.77 7.29
C VAL A 51 -2.97 0.43 6.58
N PHE A 52 -3.83 -0.54 6.85
CA PHE A 52 -3.89 -1.82 6.14
C PHE A 52 -5.10 -1.80 5.22
N ILE A 53 -4.86 -2.07 3.94
CA ILE A 53 -5.90 -2.17 2.92
C ILE A 53 -5.84 -3.57 2.36
N VAL A 54 -6.92 -4.32 2.57
CA VAL A 54 -7.12 -5.63 1.97
C VAL A 54 -8.05 -5.45 0.78
N SER A 55 -7.70 -6.03 -0.35
CA SER A 55 -8.55 -6.04 -1.53
C SER A 55 -8.50 -7.40 -2.20
N HIS A 56 -9.66 -7.87 -2.65
CA HIS A 56 -9.80 -9.10 -3.43
C HIS A 56 -9.75 -8.83 -4.93
N HIS A 57 -9.74 -7.56 -5.34
CA HIS A 57 -9.79 -7.15 -6.74
C HIS A 57 -8.43 -6.66 -7.20
N GLU A 58 -7.79 -7.43 -8.09
CA GLU A 58 -6.46 -7.12 -8.62
C GLU A 58 -6.43 -5.78 -9.37
N GLU A 59 -7.47 -5.50 -10.18
CA GLU A 59 -7.57 -4.23 -10.91
C GLU A 59 -7.66 -3.02 -9.98
N PHE A 60 -8.44 -3.14 -8.90
CA PHE A 60 -8.56 -2.10 -7.89
C PHE A 60 -7.23 -1.89 -7.18
N SER A 61 -6.57 -2.97 -6.76
CA SER A 61 -5.27 -2.95 -6.11
C SER A 61 -4.23 -2.26 -6.98
N SER A 62 -4.13 -2.65 -8.26
CA SER A 62 -3.18 -2.07 -9.21
C SER A 62 -3.35 -0.56 -9.37
N ARG A 63 -4.59 -0.09 -9.58
CA ARG A 63 -4.89 1.36 -9.70
C ARG A 63 -4.64 2.11 -8.40
N LEU A 64 -4.88 1.47 -7.25
CA LEU A 64 -4.71 2.08 -5.95
C LEU A 64 -3.23 2.21 -5.55
N LEU A 65 -2.39 1.24 -5.94
CA LEU A 65 -0.96 1.23 -5.64
C LEU A 65 -0.28 2.52 -6.07
N ASP A 66 -0.50 2.94 -7.31
CA ASP A 66 0.08 4.18 -7.87
C ASP A 66 -0.35 5.42 -7.07
N LEU A 67 -1.61 5.44 -6.62
CA LEU A 67 -2.16 6.55 -5.85
C LEU A 67 -1.63 6.57 -4.41
N LEU A 68 -1.20 5.44 -3.86
CA LEU A 68 -0.74 5.31 -2.48
C LEU A 68 0.79 5.31 -2.32
N CYS A 69 1.54 5.39 -3.43
CA CYS A 69 3.00 5.46 -3.42
C CYS A 69 3.52 6.43 -2.35
N PRO A 70 4.45 5.97 -1.49
CA PRO A 70 4.93 6.79 -0.38
C PRO A 70 5.58 8.07 -0.91
N PRO A 71 5.41 9.23 -0.24
CA PRO A 71 6.09 10.45 -0.65
C PRO A 71 7.62 10.33 -0.47
N GLU A 72 8.38 11.14 -1.22
CA GLU A 72 9.84 11.22 -1.06
C GLU A 72 10.19 11.74 0.34
N GLY A 73 11.08 11.04 1.05
CA GLY A 73 11.56 11.44 2.37
C GLY A 73 11.79 10.24 3.29
N GLU A 74 12.43 10.50 4.43
CA GLU A 74 12.71 9.47 5.43
C GLU A 74 11.48 9.22 6.31
N GLY A 75 11.18 7.94 6.56
CA GLY A 75 10.15 7.52 7.50
C GLY A 75 8.75 7.28 6.93
N TYR A 76 8.59 7.30 5.61
CA TYR A 76 7.39 6.80 4.92
C TYR A 76 7.72 5.51 4.19
N ALA A 77 6.89 4.50 4.37
CA ALA A 77 7.06 3.21 3.73
C ALA A 77 5.71 2.62 3.36
N MET A 78 5.69 1.85 2.29
CA MET A 78 4.55 1.08 1.85
C MET A 78 5.03 -0.32 1.50
N LYS A 79 4.29 -1.31 1.99
CA LYS A 79 4.50 -2.73 1.66
C LYS A 79 3.28 -3.26 0.94
N LEU A 80 3.51 -3.98 -0.14
CA LEU A 80 2.50 -4.78 -0.80
C LEU A 80 2.67 -6.23 -0.34
N LEU A 81 1.62 -6.80 0.24
CA LEU A 81 1.59 -8.20 0.63
C LEU A 81 0.70 -8.94 -0.37
N ARG A 82 1.26 -9.93 -1.04
CA ARG A 82 0.53 -10.82 -1.96
C ARG A 82 0.41 -12.19 -1.31
N PHE A 83 -0.82 -12.59 -1.04
CA PHE A 83 -1.11 -13.95 -0.66
C PHE A 83 -1.08 -14.85 -1.90
N THR A 84 -0.21 -15.86 -1.91
CA THR A 84 -0.02 -16.72 -3.08
C THR A 84 -0.69 -18.07 -2.93
N ASN A 85 -0.69 -18.63 -1.72
CA ASN A 85 -1.18 -19.97 -1.47
C ASN A 85 -1.54 -20.16 0.01
N TRP A 86 -2.24 -21.24 0.31
CA TRP A 86 -2.50 -21.69 1.66
C TRP A 86 -2.46 -23.21 1.75
N THR A 87 -1.71 -23.73 2.72
CA THR A 87 -1.75 -25.15 3.08
C THR A 87 -2.21 -25.29 4.52
N GLN A 88 -2.83 -26.43 4.83
CA GLN A 88 -3.29 -26.71 6.20
C GLN A 88 -2.12 -26.88 7.18
N GLU A 89 -0.96 -27.30 6.67
CA GLU A 89 0.24 -27.63 7.45
C GLU A 89 1.09 -26.38 7.73
N ASP A 90 1.33 -25.54 6.72
CA ASP A 90 2.23 -24.38 6.80
C ASP A 90 1.48 -23.04 6.88
N GLY A 91 0.17 -23.05 6.64
CA GLY A 91 -0.67 -21.86 6.65
C GLY A 91 -0.53 -21.02 5.39
N ALA A 92 -0.57 -19.70 5.55
CA ALA A 92 -0.58 -18.73 4.45
C ALA A 92 0.83 -18.49 3.88
N GLU A 93 1.01 -18.73 2.59
CA GLU A 93 2.18 -18.26 1.86
C GLU A 93 1.98 -16.81 1.43
N ILE A 94 2.88 -15.94 1.85
CA ILE A 94 2.81 -14.50 1.62
C ILE A 94 4.12 -14.01 1.03
N GLU A 95 4.03 -13.33 -0.12
CA GLU A 95 5.12 -12.57 -0.70
C GLU A 95 4.99 -11.10 -0.28
N ALA A 96 6.08 -10.50 0.19
CA ALA A 96 6.11 -9.10 0.62
C ALA A 96 7.04 -8.28 -0.28
N PHE A 97 6.50 -7.19 -0.82
CA PHE A 97 7.22 -6.28 -1.71
C PHE A 97 7.31 -4.89 -1.08
N ASP A 98 8.50 -4.31 -1.10
CA ASP A 98 8.68 -2.90 -0.75
C ASP A 98 8.32 -2.02 -1.94
N VAL A 99 7.33 -1.15 -1.77
CA VAL A 99 6.89 -0.24 -2.82
C VAL A 99 7.80 0.98 -2.82
N GLN A 100 8.49 1.18 -3.95
CA GLN A 100 9.36 2.32 -4.17
C GLN A 100 8.76 3.25 -5.21
N VAL A 101 8.98 4.55 -5.03
CA VAL A 101 8.61 5.53 -6.06
C VAL A 101 9.55 5.33 -7.25
N ALA A 102 8.98 5.23 -8.44
CA ALA A 102 9.77 5.13 -9.67
C ALA A 102 10.74 6.31 -9.78
N ALA A 103 11.97 6.03 -10.23
CA ALA A 103 12.97 7.06 -10.42
C ALA A 103 12.47 8.13 -11.41
N LYS A 104 12.65 9.41 -11.07
CA LYS A 104 12.34 10.54 -11.97
C LYS A 104 13.22 10.55 -13.23
N ASP A 105 14.41 9.94 -13.15
CA ASP A 105 15.32 9.78 -14.28
C ASP A 105 14.93 8.52 -15.09
N LEU A 106 14.63 8.72 -16.38
CA LEU A 106 14.28 7.66 -17.32
C LEU A 106 15.35 6.57 -17.45
N LYS A 107 16.64 6.92 -17.31
CA LYS A 107 17.72 5.91 -17.37
C LYS A 107 17.66 4.99 -16.16
N LYS A 108 17.56 5.58 -14.97
CA LYS A 108 17.45 4.84 -13.73
C LYS A 108 16.14 4.03 -13.67
N ALA A 109 15.03 4.59 -14.16
CA ALA A 109 13.77 3.86 -14.28
C ALA A 109 13.90 2.64 -15.21
N GLY A 110 14.69 2.74 -16.29
CA GLY A 110 15.00 1.61 -17.16
C GLY A 110 15.81 0.52 -16.47
N GLU A 111 16.82 0.91 -15.69
CA GLU A 111 17.64 0.00 -14.88
C GLU A 111 16.79 -0.72 -13.81
N ASP A 112 15.97 0.02 -13.07
CA ASP A 112 15.05 -0.51 -12.05
C ASP A 112 14.03 -1.48 -12.67
N PHE A 113 13.51 -1.17 -13.86
CA PHE A 113 12.59 -2.04 -14.60
C PHE A 113 13.27 -3.34 -15.06
N SER A 114 14.49 -3.26 -15.60
CA SER A 114 15.26 -4.44 -15.99
C SER A 114 15.57 -5.34 -14.79
N TYR A 115 15.95 -4.75 -13.65
CA TYR A 115 16.15 -5.48 -12.40
C TYR A 115 14.87 -6.16 -11.91
N GLY A 116 13.73 -5.47 -12.00
CA GLY A 116 12.41 -6.05 -11.68
C GLY A 116 12.07 -7.25 -12.56
N LEU A 117 12.37 -7.20 -13.86
CA LEU A 117 12.18 -8.31 -14.80
C LEU A 117 13.08 -9.51 -14.48
N GLU A 118 14.33 -9.29 -14.09
CA GLU A 118 15.25 -10.34 -13.67
C GLU A 118 14.76 -11.04 -12.40
N CYS A 119 14.38 -10.26 -11.39
CA CYS A 119 13.75 -10.79 -10.16
C CYS A 119 12.50 -11.63 -10.46
N PHE A 120 11.64 -11.13 -11.35
CA PHE A 120 10.43 -11.85 -11.76
C PHE A 120 10.78 -13.17 -12.47
N ARG A 121 11.79 -13.16 -13.34
CA ARG A 121 12.23 -14.37 -14.04
C ARG A 121 12.74 -15.42 -13.06
N ASP A 122 13.52 -15.03 -12.07
CA ASP A 122 14.05 -15.95 -11.07
C ASP A 122 12.94 -16.54 -10.17
N LEU A 123 11.90 -15.77 -9.85
CA LEU A 123 10.68 -16.23 -9.16
C LEU A 123 9.89 -17.25 -9.99
N VAL A 124 9.83 -17.09 -11.30
CA VAL A 124 9.16 -18.05 -12.20
C VAL A 124 9.99 -19.32 -12.40
N CYS A 125 11.32 -19.19 -12.49
CA CYS A 125 12.23 -20.31 -12.73
C CYS A 125 12.50 -21.19 -11.50
N THR A 126 12.23 -20.72 -10.28
CA THR A 126 12.34 -21.52 -9.04
C THR A 126 11.10 -22.36 -8.72
N ARG A 127 10.02 -22.29 -9.52
CA ARG A 127 8.79 -23.08 -9.36
C ARG A 127 8.77 -24.39 -10.19
N HIS A 128 9.92 -25.05 -10.38
CA HIS A 128 10.01 -26.39 -10.99
C HIS A 128 10.71 -27.40 -10.08
#